data_AF-A0A7C5RU39-F1
#
_entry.id   AF-A0A7C5RU39-F1
#
_cell.length_a   1.000
_cell.length_b   1.000
_cell.length_c   1.000
_cell.angle_alpha   90.00
_cell.angle_beta   90.00
_cell.angle_gamma   90.00
#
_symmetry.space_group_name_H-M   'P 1'
#
loop_
_entity.id
_entity.type
_entity.pdbx_description
1 polymer ?
#
loop_
_entity_poly.entity_id
_entity_poly.type
_entity_poly.pdbx_seq_one_letter_code
_entity_poly.pdbx_strand_id
1 'polypeptide(L)' 'TCFLANLEDFPAFNRVYARYFGENPPPRTTVQAARLPAGALVEVDCIALVE' A
#
# COMPACT_ATOMS: atom_id res chain seq x y z
N THR A 1 -6.69 1.01 0.20
CA THR A 1 -6.31 -0.41 0.24
C THR A 1 -4.98 -0.62 -0.46
N CYS A 2 -4.10 -1.47 0.07
CA CYS A 2 -2.79 -1.75 -0.51
C CYS A 2 -2.67 -3.24 -0.84
N PHE A 3 -2.29 -3.54 -2.07
CA PHE A 3 -2.09 -4.89 -2.57
C PHE A 3 -0.60 -5.11 -2.84
N LEU A 4 -0.02 -6.15 -2.26
CA LEU A 4 1.36 -6.56 -2.52
C LEU A 4 1.39 -7.85 -3.33
N ALA A 5 2.32 -7.99 -4.26
CA ALA A 5 2.53 -9.24 -4.98
C ALA A 5 3.16 -10.33 -4.07
N ASN A 6 4.00 -9.93 -3.11
CA ASN A 6 4.56 -10.78 -2.06
C ASN A 6 4.46 -10.06 -0.71
N LEU A 7 3.86 -10.71 0.30
CA LEU A 7 3.72 -10.12 1.63
C LEU A 7 5.06 -9.99 2.37
N GLU A 8 6.10 -10.71 1.97
CA GLU A 8 7.46 -10.54 2.50
C GLU A 8 8.01 -9.12 2.26
N ASP A 9 7.49 -8.40 1.25
CA ASP A 9 7.85 -7.01 0.97
C ASP A 9 7.18 -6.01 1.93
N PHE A 10 6.28 -6.45 2.80
CA PHE A 10 5.54 -5.57 3.70
C PHE A 10 6.42 -4.64 4.55
N PRO A 11 7.54 -5.09 5.16
CA PRO A 11 8.43 -4.18 5.88
C PRO A 11 9.07 -3.11 4.98
N ALA A 12 9.40 -3.45 3.73
CA ALA A 12 9.97 -2.51 2.77
C ALA A 12 8.92 -1.49 2.30
N PHE A 13 7.74 -1.97 1.92
CA PHE A 13 6.58 -1.14 1.61
C PHE A 13 6.26 -0.16 2.74
N ASN A 14 6.18 -0.65 3.99
CA ASN A 14 5.79 0.18 5.13
C ASN A 14 6.79 1.31 5.42
N ARG A 15 8.10 1.07 5.23
CA ARG A 15 9.12 2.13 5.34
C ARG A 15 8.92 3.25 4.33
N VAL A 16 8.51 2.92 3.10
CA VAL A 16 8.22 3.93 2.07
C VAL A 16 6.90 4.63 2.38
N TYR A 17 5.84 3.87 2.67
CA TYR A 17 4.52 4.38 3.01
C TYR A 17 4.57 5.42 4.15
N ALA A 18 5.32 5.14 5.22
CA ALA A 18 5.45 6.04 6.37
C ALA A 18 6.06 7.40 6.01
N ARG A 19 6.90 7.49 4.97
CA ARG A 19 7.49 8.76 4.52
C ARG A 19 6.45 9.70 3.90
N TYR A 20 5.34 9.17 3.38
CA TYR A 20 4.29 9.95 2.74
C TYR A 20 3.20 10.40 3.73
N PHE A 21 2.89 9.58 4.74
CA PHE A 21 1.74 9.81 5.62
C PHE A 21 2.08 10.25 7.05
N GLY A 22 3.35 10.15 7.48
CA GLY A 22 3.80 10.71 8.77
C GLY A 22 3.06 10.15 9.99
N GLU A 23 2.72 11.04 10.93
CA GLU A 23 2.19 10.68 12.26
C GLU A 23 0.71 10.27 12.26
N ASN A 24 -0.10 10.69 11.28
CA ASN A 24 -1.51 10.36 11.20
C ASN A 24 -1.87 9.70 9.86
N PRO A 25 -1.46 8.44 9.64
CA PRO A 25 -1.74 7.75 8.40
C PRO A 25 -3.23 7.41 8.25
N PRO A 26 -3.74 7.35 7.01
CA PRO A 26 -5.13 6.98 6.78
C PRO A 26 -5.38 5.52 7.19
N PRO A 27 -6.64 5.16 7.51
CA PRO A 27 -7.03 3.77 7.67
C PRO A 27 -6.62 2.95 6.45
N ARG A 28 -6.02 1.78 6.69
CA ARG A 28 -5.44 0.94 5.62
C ARG A 28 -5.69 -0.53 5.87
N THR A 29 -6.08 -1.23 4.81
CA THR A 29 -5.99 -2.69 4.68
C THR A 29 -4.81 -3.03 3.77
N THR A 30 -3.99 -4.01 4.16
CA THR A 30 -2.91 -4.52 3.32
C THR A 30 -3.01 -6.02 3.19
N VAL A 31 -3.01 -6.52 1.94
CA VAL A 31 -3.16 -7.94 1.62
C VAL A 31 -2.21 -8.34 0.50
N GLN A 32 -1.92 -9.63 0.40
CA GLN A 32 -1.26 -10.19 -0.77
C GLN A 32 -2.29 -10.49 -1.85
N ALA A 33 -2.00 -10.09 -3.09
CA ALA A 33 -2.77 -10.47 -4.26
C ALA A 33 -2.03 -11.57 -5.04
N ALA A 34 -2.77 -12.50 -5.66
CA ALA A 34 -2.16 -13.56 -6.46
C ALA A 34 -1.38 -13.03 -7.68
N ARG A 35 -1.83 -11.90 -8.24
CA ARG A 35 -1.15 -11.17 -9.33
C ARG A 35 -1.65 -9.73 -9.38
N LEU A 36 -0.76 -8.81 -9.77
CA LEU A 36 -1.11 -7.41 -10.05
C LEU A 36 -1.00 -7.09 -11.55
N PRO A 37 -1.74 -6.09 -12.05
CA PRO A 37 -1.64 -5.61 -13.43
C PRO A 37 -0.20 -5.28 -13.81
N ALA A 38 0.16 -5.55 -15.08
CA ALA A 38 1.50 -5.32 -15.63
C ALA A 38 2.68 -5.98 -14.87
N GLY A 39 2.41 -6.91 -13.95
CA GLY A 39 3.45 -7.50 -13.10
C GLY A 39 3.99 -6.55 -12.04
N ALA A 40 3.19 -5.57 -11.62
CA ALA A 40 3.57 -4.65 -10.54
C ALA A 40 3.84 -5.41 -9.23
N LEU A 41 4.69 -4.83 -8.39
CA LEU A 41 5.01 -5.35 -7.05
C LEU A 41 4.02 -4.85 -5.99
N VAL A 42 3.45 -3.67 -6.20
CA VAL A 42 2.51 -3.00 -5.30
C VAL A 42 1.48 -2.21 -6.10
N GLU A 43 0.24 -2.22 -5.64
CA GLU A 43 -0.84 -1.34 -6.08
C GLU A 43 -1.50 -0.72 -4.85
N VAL A 44 -1.81 0.58 -4.91
CA VAL A 44 -2.45 1.32 -3.83
C VAL A 44 -3.65 2.07 -4.37
N ASP A 45 -4.82 1.73 -3.84
CA ASP A 45 -6.06 2.47 -4.01
C ASP A 45 -6.35 3.27 -2.73
N CYS A 46 -6.89 4.49 -2.84
CA CYS A 46 -7.19 5.33 -1.70
C CYS A 46 -8.45 6.18 -1.90
N ILE A 47 -9.17 6.40 -0.81
CA ILE A 47 -10.28 7.36 -0.74
C ILE A 47 -9.77 8.57 0.04
N ALA A 48 -10.03 9.76 -0.50
CA ALA A 48 -9.65 11.03 0.11
C ALA A 48 -10.87 11.97 0.14
N LEU A 49 -10.88 12.87 1.13
CA LEU A 49 -11.81 14.00 1.17
C LEU A 49 -11.23 15.15 0.32
N VAL A 50 -12.08 15.80 -0.47
CA VAL A 50 -11.74 17.05 -1.17
C VAL A 50 -12.51 18.17 -0.48
N GLU A 51 -11.82 19.26 -0.15
CA GLU A 51 -12.41 20.49 0.39
C GLU A 51 -13.00 21.39 -0.71
#